data_AF-A0A6J6NIQ9-F1
#
_entry.id   AF-A0A6J6NIQ9-F1
#
_cell.length_a   1.000
_cell.length_b   1.000
_cell.length_c   1.000
_cell.angle_alpha   90.00
_cell.angle_beta   90.00
_cell.angle_gamma   90.00
#
_symmetry.space_group_name_H-M   'P 1'
#
loop_
_entity.id
_entity.type
_entity.pdbx_description
1 polymer ?
#
loop_
_entity_poly.entity_id
_entity_poly.type
_entity_poly.pdbx_seq_one_letter_code
_entity_poly.pdbx_strand_id
1 'polypeptide(L)'
;MLEIEGALPKPVDHILIQADNSAVAPGPLTAELAAEMGTLAEIESRGGATVYRFSEASIRRGLDHGKTGDQIKTFLTKISKTPMPQPLDYLIADIAKRHGRLRVGQAHSYIRCEDESIVSQILHDKKCEHLRFRKIAPTVLISEFELTEVIGELREFGYLPAAENAGGVLLSQPNLRRAKSRPKPPRIISDFTTPKDSIVLSAVKTVKTGDRSKKITPIVPGTTANETLALINQYIEEQSSLMISYADTNGGVTNRIIAPISISLGTLTARDHVTGELTQFRIPRINGVAPAPAE
;
A
#
# COMPACT_ATOMS: atom_id res chain seq x y z
N MET A 1 -2.83 -61.63 -7.76
CA MET A 1 -3.73 -60.46 -7.58
C MET A 1 -4.77 -60.40 -8.71
N LEU A 2 -5.37 -61.54 -9.10
CA LEU A 2 -6.21 -61.63 -10.32
C LEU A 2 -7.50 -62.47 -10.16
N GLU A 3 -7.82 -62.97 -8.97
CA GLU A 3 -9.03 -63.81 -8.77
C GLU A 3 -10.27 -63.03 -8.28
N ILE A 4 -10.11 -61.74 -7.97
CA ILE A 4 -11.21 -60.90 -7.45
C ILE A 4 -12.09 -60.36 -8.59
N GLU A 5 -11.53 -60.11 -9.79
CA GLU A 5 -12.31 -59.58 -10.93
C GLU A 5 -13.40 -60.54 -11.42
N GLY A 6 -13.18 -61.86 -11.31
CA GLY A 6 -14.18 -62.87 -11.69
C GLY A 6 -15.31 -63.04 -10.66
N ALA A 7 -15.12 -62.55 -9.43
CA ALA A 7 -16.11 -62.65 -8.35
C ALA A 7 -17.00 -61.41 -8.23
N LEU A 8 -16.69 -60.32 -8.95
CA LEU A 8 -17.49 -59.10 -8.96
C LEU A 8 -18.67 -59.24 -9.93
N PRO A 9 -19.87 -58.73 -9.57
CA PRO A 9 -20.99 -58.68 -10.49
C PRO A 9 -20.63 -57.84 -11.73
N LYS A 10 -21.07 -58.31 -12.90
CA LYS A 10 -20.76 -57.64 -14.18
C LYS A 10 -21.27 -56.18 -14.15
N PRO A 11 -20.45 -55.22 -14.60
CA PRO A 11 -20.87 -53.83 -14.72
C PRO A 11 -22.08 -53.68 -15.64
N VAL A 12 -22.97 -52.77 -15.28
CA VAL A 12 -24.21 -52.46 -16.00
C VAL A 12 -24.08 -51.08 -16.65
N ASP A 13 -24.62 -50.94 -17.85
CA ASP A 13 -24.53 -49.76 -18.71
C ASP A 13 -25.84 -48.93 -18.76
N HIS A 14 -26.79 -49.23 -17.87
CA HIS A 14 -28.12 -48.63 -17.87
C HIS A 14 -28.70 -48.45 -16.47
N ILE A 15 -29.72 -47.61 -16.39
CA ILE A 15 -30.47 -47.30 -15.16
C ILE A 15 -31.98 -47.45 -15.39
N LEU A 16 -32.72 -47.51 -14.29
CA LEU A 16 -34.19 -47.48 -14.27
C LEU A 16 -34.65 -46.21 -13.58
N ILE A 17 -35.13 -45.23 -14.33
CA ILE A 17 -35.66 -43.98 -13.79
C ILE A 17 -37.11 -44.20 -13.34
N GLN A 18 -37.43 -43.73 -12.13
CA GLN A 18 -38.73 -43.86 -11.48
C GLN A 18 -39.48 -42.51 -11.44
N ALA A 19 -40.78 -42.55 -11.20
CA ALA A 19 -41.66 -41.37 -11.24
C ALA A 19 -41.38 -40.31 -10.15
N ASP A 20 -40.65 -40.66 -9.10
CA ASP A 20 -40.29 -39.79 -7.99
C ASP A 20 -38.91 -39.11 -8.18
N ASN A 21 -38.41 -39.06 -9.43
CA ASN A 21 -37.08 -38.56 -9.78
C ASN A 21 -35.93 -39.34 -9.13
N SER A 22 -36.15 -40.60 -8.76
CA SER A 22 -35.06 -41.52 -8.45
C SER A 22 -34.65 -42.35 -9.66
N ALA A 23 -33.44 -42.89 -9.62
CA ALA A 23 -32.97 -43.89 -10.57
C ALA A 23 -32.31 -45.05 -9.83
N VAL A 24 -32.61 -46.27 -10.26
CA VAL A 24 -32.04 -47.49 -9.69
C VAL A 24 -31.04 -48.08 -10.68
N ALA A 25 -29.81 -48.27 -10.23
CA ALA A 25 -28.81 -49.06 -10.93
C ALA A 25 -28.90 -50.51 -10.41
N PRO A 26 -29.27 -51.49 -11.25
CA PRO A 26 -29.49 -52.88 -10.83
C PRO A 26 -28.20 -53.64 -10.49
N GLY A 27 -27.04 -53.03 -10.74
CA GLY A 27 -25.72 -53.54 -10.42
C GLY A 27 -24.68 -52.41 -10.41
N PRO A 28 -23.38 -52.72 -10.24
CA PRO A 28 -22.34 -51.70 -10.33
C PRO A 28 -22.36 -51.10 -11.74
N LEU A 29 -22.40 -49.77 -11.85
CA LEU A 29 -22.36 -49.12 -13.15
C LEU A 29 -20.97 -49.23 -13.77
N THR A 30 -20.88 -49.14 -15.10
CA THR A 30 -19.58 -48.91 -15.76
C THR A 30 -18.94 -47.64 -15.22
N ALA A 31 -17.60 -47.58 -15.17
CA ALA A 31 -16.88 -46.46 -14.54
C ALA A 31 -17.26 -45.10 -15.14
N GLU A 32 -17.42 -45.03 -16.46
CA GLU A 32 -17.85 -43.84 -17.18
C GLU A 32 -19.26 -43.40 -16.78
N LEU A 33 -20.21 -44.35 -16.75
CA LEU A 33 -21.59 -44.09 -16.36
C LEU A 33 -21.70 -43.69 -14.88
N ALA A 34 -20.92 -44.32 -14.00
CA ALA A 34 -20.87 -43.96 -12.59
C ALA A 34 -20.34 -42.54 -12.37
N ALA A 35 -19.31 -42.11 -13.12
CA ALA A 35 -18.78 -40.76 -13.06
C ALA A 35 -19.82 -39.73 -13.54
N GLU A 36 -20.48 -40.00 -14.66
CA GLU A 36 -21.55 -39.15 -15.17
C GLU A 36 -22.73 -39.05 -14.20
N MET A 37 -23.19 -40.17 -13.65
CA MET A 37 -24.26 -40.19 -12.65
C MET A 37 -23.85 -39.45 -11.37
N GLY A 38 -22.59 -39.54 -10.94
CA GLY A 38 -22.06 -38.77 -9.81
C GLY A 38 -22.07 -37.26 -10.01
N THR A 39 -22.09 -36.78 -11.26
CA THR A 39 -22.28 -35.35 -11.57
C THR A 39 -23.75 -34.93 -11.59
N LEU A 40 -24.65 -35.82 -12.02
CA LEU A 40 -26.05 -35.50 -12.32
C LEU A 40 -27.04 -35.87 -11.23
N ALA A 41 -26.66 -36.74 -10.29
CA ALA A 41 -27.53 -37.24 -9.24
C ALA A 41 -26.78 -37.46 -7.93
N GLU A 42 -27.51 -37.49 -6.83
CA GLU A 42 -26.97 -37.83 -5.51
C GLU A 42 -27.25 -39.30 -5.19
N ILE A 43 -26.35 -39.96 -4.49
CA ILE A 43 -26.55 -41.36 -4.09
C ILE A 43 -27.29 -41.39 -2.77
N GLU A 44 -28.52 -41.89 -2.80
CA GLU A 44 -29.40 -42.04 -1.64
C GLU A 44 -29.08 -43.33 -0.87
N SER A 45 -28.77 -44.41 -1.61
CA SER A 45 -28.40 -45.69 -1.01
C SER A 45 -27.42 -46.47 -1.88
N ARG A 46 -26.44 -47.12 -1.25
CA ARG A 46 -25.45 -48.02 -1.86
C ARG A 46 -25.67 -49.44 -1.33
N GLY A 47 -26.77 -50.07 -1.76
CA GLY A 47 -27.09 -51.46 -1.43
C GLY A 47 -26.77 -52.41 -2.60
N GLY A 48 -27.48 -53.55 -2.65
CA GLY A 48 -27.43 -54.47 -3.80
C GLY A 48 -27.86 -53.83 -5.12
N ALA A 49 -28.64 -52.75 -5.05
CA ALA A 49 -28.85 -51.80 -6.13
C ALA A 49 -28.51 -50.40 -5.62
N THR A 50 -27.83 -49.60 -6.45
CA THR A 50 -27.53 -48.21 -6.08
C THR A 50 -28.70 -47.32 -6.47
N VAL A 51 -29.21 -46.55 -5.52
CA VAL A 51 -30.31 -45.61 -5.74
C VAL A 51 -29.73 -44.21 -5.84
N TYR A 52 -30.03 -43.57 -6.96
CA TYR A 52 -29.70 -42.20 -7.27
C TYR A 52 -30.95 -41.33 -7.14
N ARG A 53 -30.80 -40.10 -6.68
CA ARG A 53 -31.86 -39.09 -6.60
C ARG A 53 -31.47 -37.90 -7.46
N PHE A 54 -32.35 -37.52 -8.39
CA PHE A 54 -32.25 -36.27 -9.12
C PHE A 54 -32.95 -35.18 -8.31
N SER A 55 -32.16 -34.22 -7.85
CA SER A 55 -32.60 -33.00 -7.17
C SER A 55 -32.22 -31.77 -7.96
N GLU A 56 -32.82 -30.62 -7.63
CA GLU A 56 -32.44 -29.34 -8.24
C GLU A 56 -30.93 -29.06 -8.10
N ALA A 57 -30.37 -29.33 -6.92
CA ALA A 57 -28.95 -29.15 -6.66
C ALA A 57 -28.07 -30.05 -7.54
N SER A 58 -28.47 -31.30 -7.76
CA SER A 58 -27.72 -32.24 -8.60
C SER A 58 -27.76 -31.87 -10.09
N ILE A 59 -28.91 -31.44 -10.61
CA ILE A 59 -29.02 -30.98 -12.00
C ILE A 59 -28.22 -29.70 -12.21
N ARG A 60 -28.33 -28.74 -11.28
CA ARG A 60 -27.53 -27.51 -11.30
C ARG A 60 -26.03 -27.80 -11.34
N ARG A 61 -25.56 -28.77 -10.54
CA ARG A 61 -24.16 -29.23 -10.55
C ARG A 61 -23.74 -29.74 -11.94
N GLY A 62 -24.60 -30.52 -12.60
CA GLY A 62 -24.38 -30.95 -13.97
C GLY A 62 -24.18 -29.78 -14.94
N LEU A 63 -25.02 -28.75 -14.82
CA LEU A 63 -24.91 -27.53 -15.64
C LEU A 63 -23.67 -26.70 -15.31
N ASP A 64 -23.28 -26.62 -14.03
CA ASP A 64 -22.03 -25.97 -13.60
C ASP A 64 -20.79 -26.66 -14.19
N HIS A 65 -20.86 -27.96 -14.44
CA HIS A 65 -19.84 -28.73 -15.16
C HIS A 65 -19.88 -28.55 -16.69
N GLY A 66 -20.69 -27.62 -17.19
CA GLY A 66 -20.72 -27.25 -18.61
C GLY A 66 -21.66 -28.07 -19.49
N LYS A 67 -22.46 -28.99 -18.90
CA LYS A 67 -23.51 -29.69 -19.65
C LYS A 67 -24.69 -28.75 -19.92
N THR A 68 -25.37 -28.95 -21.05
CA THR A 68 -26.65 -28.27 -21.32
C THR A 68 -27.84 -29.11 -20.86
N GLY A 69 -29.00 -28.48 -20.64
CA GLY A 69 -30.23 -29.22 -20.30
C GLY A 69 -30.57 -30.30 -21.33
N ASP A 70 -30.40 -30.01 -22.62
CA ASP A 70 -30.64 -30.96 -23.71
C ASP A 70 -29.64 -32.13 -23.71
N GLN A 71 -28.37 -31.87 -23.39
CA GLN A 71 -27.36 -32.92 -23.25
C GLN A 71 -27.68 -33.84 -22.07
N ILE A 72 -28.08 -33.27 -20.93
CA ILE A 72 -28.50 -34.05 -19.75
C ILE A 72 -29.71 -34.91 -20.10
N LYS A 73 -30.72 -34.35 -20.76
CA LYS A 73 -31.92 -35.07 -21.18
C LYS A 73 -31.57 -36.22 -22.14
N THR A 74 -30.79 -35.92 -23.18
CA THR A 74 -30.37 -36.90 -24.20
C THR A 74 -29.56 -38.03 -23.57
N PHE A 75 -28.65 -37.69 -22.66
CA PHE A 75 -27.87 -38.67 -21.91
C PHE A 75 -28.78 -39.61 -21.10
N LEU A 76 -29.64 -39.04 -20.25
CA LEU A 76 -30.52 -39.84 -19.39
C LEU A 76 -31.51 -40.69 -20.20
N THR A 77 -32.05 -40.19 -21.31
CA THR A 77 -32.90 -40.97 -22.22
C THR A 77 -32.14 -42.12 -22.88
N LYS A 78 -30.86 -41.94 -23.21
CA LYS A 78 -30.01 -42.98 -23.81
C LYS A 78 -29.72 -44.12 -22.84
N ILE A 79 -29.43 -43.81 -21.58
CA ILE A 79 -29.02 -44.82 -20.57
C ILE A 79 -30.19 -45.45 -19.83
N SER A 80 -31.38 -44.83 -19.84
CA SER A 80 -32.54 -45.34 -19.13
C SER A 80 -33.22 -46.47 -19.90
N LYS A 81 -33.55 -47.58 -19.24
CA LYS A 81 -34.43 -48.62 -19.81
C LYS A 81 -35.90 -48.31 -19.64
N THR A 82 -36.25 -47.37 -18.76
CA THR A 82 -37.61 -46.87 -18.59
C THR A 82 -37.77 -45.51 -19.29
N PRO A 83 -39.00 -45.16 -19.73
CA PRO A 83 -39.27 -43.82 -20.24
C PRO A 83 -38.93 -42.75 -19.20
N MET A 84 -38.48 -41.59 -19.67
CA MET A 84 -38.22 -40.44 -18.80
C MET A 84 -39.52 -39.94 -18.16
N PRO A 85 -39.60 -39.84 -16.82
CA PRO A 85 -40.74 -39.24 -16.16
C PRO A 85 -40.88 -37.76 -16.51
N GLN A 86 -42.12 -37.33 -16.74
CA GLN A 86 -42.44 -35.94 -17.02
C GLN A 86 -41.95 -34.96 -15.92
N PRO A 87 -42.04 -35.27 -14.60
CA PRO A 87 -41.50 -34.39 -13.56
C PRO A 87 -40.00 -34.12 -13.67
N LEU A 88 -39.20 -35.14 -14.04
CA LEU A 88 -37.75 -35.00 -14.20
C LEU A 88 -37.41 -34.16 -15.44
N ASP A 89 -38.16 -34.35 -16.54
CA ASP A 89 -37.99 -33.55 -17.75
C ASP A 89 -38.25 -32.05 -17.47
N TYR A 90 -39.32 -31.73 -16.73
CA TYR A 90 -39.60 -30.36 -16.31
C TYR A 90 -38.55 -29.78 -15.37
N LEU A 91 -38.09 -30.57 -14.39
CA LEU A 91 -37.03 -30.17 -13.47
C LEU A 91 -35.77 -29.74 -14.24
N ILE A 92 -35.34 -30.56 -15.21
CA ILE A 92 -34.15 -30.28 -16.03
C ILE A 92 -34.37 -29.01 -16.86
N ALA A 93 -35.51 -28.91 -17.55
CA ALA A 93 -35.81 -27.77 -18.40
C ALA A 93 -35.88 -26.44 -17.63
N ASP A 94 -36.50 -26.44 -16.45
CA ASP A 94 -36.65 -25.25 -15.61
C ASP A 94 -35.29 -24.78 -15.05
N ILE A 95 -34.47 -25.70 -14.54
CA ILE A 95 -33.14 -25.36 -14.01
C ILE A 95 -32.23 -24.90 -15.14
N ALA A 96 -32.24 -25.58 -16.29
CA ALA A 96 -31.47 -25.18 -17.46
C ALA A 96 -31.85 -23.77 -17.94
N LYS A 97 -33.14 -23.40 -17.86
CA LYS A 97 -33.62 -22.05 -18.19
C LYS A 97 -33.16 -20.98 -17.19
N ARG A 98 -33.03 -21.34 -15.90
CA ARG A 98 -32.59 -20.42 -14.84
C ARG A 98 -31.06 -20.29 -14.77
N HIS A 99 -30.34 -21.37 -15.08
CA HIS A 99 -28.88 -21.42 -15.06
C HIS A 99 -28.27 -20.44 -16.07
N GLY A 100 -27.20 -19.76 -15.67
CA GLY A 100 -26.50 -18.80 -16.53
C GLY A 100 -27.27 -17.52 -16.88
N ARG A 101 -28.49 -17.30 -16.35
CA ARG A 101 -29.22 -16.04 -16.52
C ARG A 101 -28.55 -14.88 -15.81
N LEU A 102 -28.02 -15.13 -14.62
CA LEU A 102 -27.19 -14.20 -13.88
C LEU A 102 -25.73 -14.47 -14.22
N ARG A 103 -25.05 -13.44 -14.71
CA ARG A 103 -23.62 -13.52 -15.05
C ARG A 103 -22.87 -12.56 -14.14
N VAL A 104 -21.91 -13.10 -13.43
CA VAL A 104 -20.97 -12.33 -12.62
C VAL A 104 -19.64 -12.34 -13.34
N GLY A 105 -19.01 -11.18 -13.45
CA GLY A 105 -17.67 -11.03 -14.01
C GLY A 105 -16.86 -10.07 -13.15
N GLN A 106 -15.55 -10.21 -13.22
CA GLN A 106 -14.63 -9.26 -12.60
C GLN A 106 -14.47 -8.05 -13.53
N ALA A 107 -14.44 -6.86 -12.93
CA ALA A 107 -14.07 -5.61 -13.59
C ALA A 107 -13.23 -4.82 -12.60
N HIS A 108 -12.08 -4.32 -13.02
CA HIS A 108 -11.19 -3.52 -12.17
C HIS A 108 -11.56 -2.04 -12.18
N SER A 109 -12.15 -1.57 -13.29
CA SER A 109 -12.68 -0.22 -13.43
C SER A 109 -13.91 -0.20 -14.34
N TYR A 110 -14.70 0.87 -14.22
CA TYR A 110 -15.84 1.13 -15.08
C TYR A 110 -15.85 2.59 -15.54
N ILE A 111 -16.49 2.84 -16.67
CA ILE A 111 -16.77 4.18 -17.19
C ILE A 111 -18.28 4.31 -17.26
N ARG A 112 -18.81 5.34 -16.62
CA ARG A 112 -20.21 5.77 -16.73
C ARG A 112 -20.25 7.10 -17.45
N CYS A 113 -21.10 7.22 -18.46
CA CYS A 113 -21.32 8.48 -19.16
C CYS A 113 -22.81 8.62 -19.47
N GLU A 114 -23.37 9.81 -19.27
CA GLU A 114 -24.79 10.06 -19.58
C GLU A 114 -25.06 10.06 -21.08
N ASP A 115 -24.04 10.31 -21.89
CA ASP A 115 -24.11 10.33 -23.36
C ASP A 115 -23.62 9.01 -23.97
N GLU A 116 -24.54 8.27 -24.59
CA GLU A 116 -24.23 7.01 -25.29
C GLU A 116 -23.33 7.20 -26.51
N SER A 117 -23.30 8.40 -27.12
CA SER A 117 -22.45 8.68 -28.27
C SER A 117 -20.97 8.66 -27.87
N ILE A 118 -20.62 9.22 -26.70
CA ILE A 118 -19.25 9.21 -26.15
C ILE A 118 -18.83 7.78 -25.82
N VAL A 119 -19.72 6.99 -25.20
CA VAL A 119 -19.47 5.57 -24.92
C VAL A 119 -19.15 4.80 -26.20
N SER A 120 -19.95 5.02 -27.24
CA SER A 120 -19.76 4.39 -28.54
C SER A 120 -18.48 4.87 -29.21
N GLN A 121 -18.11 6.15 -29.06
CA GLN A 121 -16.86 6.70 -29.57
C GLN A 121 -15.65 6.05 -28.91
N ILE A 122 -15.61 5.97 -27.57
CA ILE A 122 -14.51 5.33 -26.82
C ILE A 122 -14.37 3.86 -27.21
N LEU A 123 -15.49 3.15 -27.38
CA LEU A 123 -15.48 1.74 -27.75
C LEU A 123 -14.88 1.47 -29.15
N HIS A 124 -15.00 2.42 -30.08
CA HIS A 124 -14.49 2.28 -31.46
C HIS A 124 -13.19 3.06 -31.71
N ASP A 125 -12.65 3.75 -30.70
CA ASP A 125 -11.37 4.44 -30.83
C ASP A 125 -10.21 3.43 -30.79
N LYS A 126 -9.44 3.37 -31.88
CA LYS A 126 -8.26 2.51 -32.02
C LYS A 126 -7.21 2.78 -30.93
N LYS A 127 -7.15 4.00 -30.41
CA LYS A 127 -6.23 4.34 -29.32
C LYS A 127 -6.57 3.58 -28.03
N CYS A 128 -7.86 3.35 -27.79
CA CYS A 128 -8.40 2.69 -26.60
C CYS A 128 -8.48 1.16 -26.72
N GLU A 129 -8.14 0.56 -27.87
CA GLU A 129 -8.32 -0.88 -28.12
C GLU A 129 -7.56 -1.76 -27.10
N HIS A 130 -6.37 -1.31 -26.68
CA HIS A 130 -5.55 -2.02 -25.71
C HIS A 130 -6.16 -2.06 -24.29
N LEU A 131 -7.07 -1.11 -23.94
CA LEU A 131 -7.79 -1.07 -22.66
C LEU A 131 -8.95 -2.08 -22.58
N ARG A 132 -9.23 -2.81 -23.70
CA ARG A 132 -10.18 -3.92 -23.79
C ARG A 132 -11.55 -3.60 -23.18
N PHE A 133 -12.09 -2.42 -23.50
CA PHE A 133 -13.41 -2.02 -22.99
C PHE A 133 -14.51 -2.97 -23.45
N ARG A 134 -15.38 -3.36 -22.51
CA ARG A 134 -16.59 -4.13 -22.80
C ARG A 134 -17.81 -3.33 -22.40
N LYS A 135 -18.75 -3.14 -23.33
CA LYS A 135 -20.04 -2.51 -23.06
C LYS A 135 -20.96 -3.47 -22.31
N ILE A 136 -21.42 -3.07 -21.12
CA ILE A 136 -22.37 -3.85 -20.29
C ILE A 136 -23.74 -3.18 -20.15
N ALA A 137 -23.82 -1.89 -20.45
CA ALA A 137 -25.06 -1.12 -20.58
C ALA A 137 -24.87 0.00 -21.62
N PRO A 138 -25.94 0.64 -22.12
CA PRO A 138 -25.85 1.76 -23.06
C PRO A 138 -24.86 2.86 -22.64
N THR A 139 -24.85 3.16 -21.35
CA THR A 139 -24.08 4.24 -20.70
C THR A 139 -22.88 3.74 -19.89
N VAL A 140 -22.56 2.45 -19.94
CA VAL A 140 -21.52 1.84 -19.07
C VAL A 140 -20.58 0.91 -19.83
N LEU A 141 -19.28 1.21 -19.72
CA LEU A 141 -18.18 0.34 -20.11
C LEU A 141 -17.48 -0.21 -18.87
N ILE A 142 -16.90 -1.40 -18.99
CA ILE A 142 -15.98 -1.96 -18.01
C ILE A 142 -14.62 -2.24 -18.65
N SER A 143 -13.58 -2.24 -17.81
CA SER A 143 -12.24 -2.62 -18.19
C SER A 143 -11.61 -3.55 -17.14
N GLU A 144 -10.66 -4.37 -17.60
CA GLU A 144 -9.82 -5.22 -16.74
C GLU A 144 -8.63 -4.45 -16.16
N PHE A 145 -8.40 -3.20 -16.58
CA PHE A 145 -7.32 -2.36 -16.10
C PHE A 145 -7.72 -1.54 -14.88
N GLU A 146 -6.72 -1.12 -14.08
CA GLU A 146 -6.94 -0.33 -12.87
C GLU A 146 -7.45 1.09 -13.19
N LEU A 147 -8.16 1.68 -12.22
CA LEU A 147 -8.75 3.02 -12.36
C LEU A 147 -7.73 4.10 -12.76
N THR A 148 -6.53 4.06 -12.19
CA THR A 148 -5.47 5.04 -12.42
C THR A 148 -4.92 5.00 -13.84
N GLU A 149 -4.76 3.79 -14.39
CA GLU A 149 -4.28 3.54 -15.75
C GLU A 149 -5.32 4.00 -16.77
N VAL A 150 -6.58 3.59 -16.59
CA VAL A 150 -7.69 4.00 -17.47
C VAL A 150 -7.87 5.51 -17.50
N ILE A 151 -7.77 6.19 -16.34
CA ILE A 151 -7.84 7.66 -16.28
C ILE A 151 -6.65 8.31 -17.01
N GLY A 152 -5.45 7.75 -16.86
CA GLY A 152 -4.24 8.25 -17.50
C GLY A 152 -4.35 8.19 -19.02
N GLU A 153 -4.60 7.00 -19.56
CA GLU A 153 -4.71 6.74 -21.01
C GLU A 153 -5.84 7.55 -21.65
N LEU A 154 -7.02 7.60 -21.04
CA LEU A 154 -8.13 8.40 -21.55
C LEU A 154 -7.76 9.89 -21.64
N ARG A 155 -7.01 10.43 -20.67
CA ARG A 155 -6.52 11.82 -20.73
C ARG A 155 -5.50 12.02 -21.83
N GLU A 156 -4.61 11.07 -22.06
CA GLU A 156 -3.65 11.11 -23.17
C GLU A 156 -4.33 11.11 -24.54
N PHE A 157 -5.50 10.46 -24.64
CA PHE A 157 -6.29 10.44 -25.87
C PHE A 157 -7.26 11.62 -26.03
N GLY A 158 -7.28 12.55 -25.08
CA GLY A 158 -8.06 13.79 -25.15
C GLY A 158 -9.46 13.68 -24.52
N TYR A 159 -9.78 12.57 -23.85
CA TYR A 159 -10.98 12.47 -23.03
C TYR A 159 -10.75 13.12 -21.66
N LEU A 160 -11.84 13.52 -21.00
CA LEU A 160 -11.80 14.22 -19.71
C LEU A 160 -12.50 13.40 -18.61
N PRO A 161 -11.96 12.23 -18.22
CA PRO A 161 -12.57 11.40 -17.18
C PRO A 161 -12.40 12.02 -15.79
N ALA A 162 -13.44 11.88 -14.98
CA ALA A 162 -13.43 12.15 -13.55
C ALA A 162 -13.45 10.82 -12.77
N ALA A 163 -12.70 10.76 -11.67
CA ALA A 163 -12.70 9.59 -10.81
C ALA A 163 -13.97 9.56 -9.95
N GLU A 164 -14.57 8.39 -9.76
CA GLU A 164 -15.66 8.16 -8.80
C GLU A 164 -15.16 7.29 -7.66
N ASN A 165 -15.73 7.45 -6.46
CA ASN A 165 -15.53 6.50 -5.36
C ASN A 165 -16.51 5.32 -5.48
N ALA A 166 -16.41 4.34 -4.57
CA ALA A 166 -17.29 3.17 -4.54
C ALA A 166 -18.81 3.49 -4.41
N GLY A 167 -19.16 4.71 -3.96
CA GLY A 167 -20.53 5.19 -3.86
C GLY A 167 -20.99 6.03 -5.06
N GLY A 168 -20.20 6.14 -6.13
CA GLY A 168 -20.51 6.96 -7.31
C GLY A 168 -20.35 8.46 -7.09
N VAL A 169 -19.72 8.88 -5.99
CA VAL A 169 -19.42 10.30 -5.74
C VAL A 169 -18.15 10.67 -6.49
N LEU A 170 -18.22 11.74 -7.27
CA LEU A 170 -17.08 12.28 -7.98
C LEU A 170 -15.98 12.72 -7.00
N LEU A 171 -14.81 12.13 -7.15
CA LEU A 171 -13.61 12.49 -6.44
C LEU A 171 -13.01 13.73 -7.12
N SER A 172 -13.35 14.91 -6.60
CA SER A 172 -12.57 16.10 -6.88
C SER A 172 -11.22 15.93 -6.17
N GLN A 173 -10.17 15.59 -6.92
CA GLN A 173 -8.83 15.63 -6.35
C GLN A 173 -8.56 17.09 -5.94
N PRO A 174 -8.21 17.36 -4.67
CA PRO A 174 -7.62 18.65 -4.35
C PRO A 174 -6.40 18.78 -5.24
N ASN A 175 -6.27 19.91 -5.94
CA ASN A 175 -5.14 20.22 -6.82
C ASN A 175 -3.81 20.03 -6.08
N LEU A 176 -3.28 18.80 -6.11
CA LEU A 176 -1.94 18.50 -5.65
C LEU A 176 -1.04 18.99 -6.77
N ARG A 177 -0.77 20.30 -6.78
CA ARG A 177 0.42 20.86 -7.44
C ARG A 177 1.67 20.39 -6.69
N ARG A 178 1.82 19.07 -6.56
CA ARG A 178 3.03 18.46 -6.04
C ARG A 178 3.96 18.38 -7.23
N ALA A 179 5.10 19.07 -7.15
CA ALA A 179 6.16 18.87 -8.11
C ALA A 179 6.43 17.36 -8.22
N LYS A 180 6.35 16.80 -9.44
CA LYS A 180 6.74 15.41 -9.69
C LYS A 180 8.13 15.25 -9.05
N SER A 181 8.27 14.33 -8.10
CA SER A 181 9.56 14.07 -7.49
C SER A 181 10.51 13.70 -8.62
N ARG A 182 11.47 14.56 -8.92
CA ARG A 182 12.47 14.28 -9.96
C ARG A 182 13.10 12.93 -9.61
N PRO A 183 13.16 11.97 -10.54
CA PRO A 183 13.85 10.70 -10.27
C PRO A 183 15.24 11.04 -9.73
N LYS A 184 15.58 10.50 -8.55
CA LYS A 184 16.91 10.70 -7.99
C LYS A 184 17.92 10.21 -9.03
N PRO A 185 18.93 11.00 -9.41
CA PRO A 185 19.98 10.51 -10.28
C PRO A 185 20.55 9.22 -9.69
N PRO A 186 20.95 8.25 -10.53
CA PRO A 186 21.52 7.00 -10.04
C PRO A 186 22.67 7.33 -9.09
N ARG A 187 22.69 6.66 -7.92
CA ARG A 187 23.84 6.73 -7.02
C ARG A 187 25.02 6.18 -7.81
N ILE A 188 25.93 7.06 -8.24
CA ILE A 188 27.22 6.65 -8.78
C ILE A 188 27.95 5.98 -7.61
N ILE A 189 28.00 4.66 -7.64
CA ILE A 189 28.91 3.90 -6.78
C ILE A 189 30.28 4.09 -7.44
N SER A 190 30.95 5.19 -7.10
CA SER A 190 32.37 5.35 -7.45
C SER A 190 33.17 4.50 -6.48
N ASP A 191 34.01 3.62 -7.00
CA ASP A 191 35.04 2.98 -6.18
C ASP A 191 35.92 4.07 -5.57
N PHE A 192 35.93 4.15 -4.24
CA PHE A 192 36.74 5.15 -3.53
C PHE A 192 38.22 4.82 -3.74
N THR A 193 38.89 5.57 -4.61
CA THR A 193 40.36 5.50 -4.70
C THR A 193 40.97 5.97 -3.39
N THR A 194 41.83 5.16 -2.79
CA THR A 194 42.53 5.49 -1.55
C THR A 194 43.31 6.80 -1.72
N PRO A 195 43.10 7.82 -0.85
CA PRO A 195 43.79 9.10 -0.96
C PRO A 195 45.30 8.95 -0.78
N LYS A 196 46.07 9.72 -1.54
CA LYS A 196 47.55 9.71 -1.48
C LYS A 196 48.03 10.12 -0.08
N ASP A 197 49.12 9.51 0.38
CA ASP A 197 49.68 9.71 1.73
C ASP A 197 49.98 11.17 2.09
N SER A 198 50.30 12.00 1.09
CA SER A 198 50.52 13.44 1.30
C SER A 198 49.29 14.16 1.86
N ILE A 199 48.09 13.76 1.43
CA ILE A 199 46.83 14.35 1.87
C ILE A 199 46.53 13.91 3.31
N VAL A 200 46.75 12.63 3.61
CA VAL A 200 46.56 12.08 4.95
C VAL A 200 47.49 12.77 5.96
N LEU A 201 48.77 12.97 5.61
CA LEU A 201 49.73 13.67 6.46
C LEU A 201 49.34 15.12 6.73
N SER A 202 48.81 15.83 5.72
CA SER A 202 48.35 17.20 5.88
C SER A 202 47.15 17.30 6.83
N ALA A 203 46.20 16.36 6.73
CA ALA A 203 45.01 16.32 7.58
C ALA A 203 45.36 15.95 9.04
N VAL A 204 46.30 15.04 9.25
CA VAL A 204 46.76 14.69 10.61
C VAL A 204 47.44 15.89 11.28
N LYS A 205 48.21 16.68 10.52
CA LYS A 205 48.88 17.88 11.04
C LYS A 205 47.88 18.95 11.46
N THR A 206 46.82 19.19 10.67
CA THR A 206 45.78 20.17 11.02
C THR A 206 44.98 19.75 12.25
N VAL A 207 44.62 18.47 12.37
CA VAL A 207 43.91 17.95 13.56
C VAL A 207 44.76 18.09 14.83
N LYS A 208 46.04 17.70 14.78
CA LYS A 208 46.96 17.83 15.94
C LYS A 208 47.19 19.27 16.36
N THR A 209 47.16 20.22 15.42
CA THR A 209 47.21 21.66 15.75
C THR A 209 45.92 22.11 16.42
N GLY A 210 44.76 21.66 15.96
CA GLY A 210 43.46 21.99 16.55
C GLY A 210 43.25 21.44 17.98
N ASP A 211 43.72 20.22 18.26
CA ASP A 211 43.60 19.60 19.59
C ASP A 211 44.49 20.27 20.64
N ARG A 212 45.64 20.81 20.24
CA ARG A 212 46.50 21.59 21.14
C ARG A 212 45.86 22.92 21.54
N SER A 213 44.99 23.48 20.71
CA SER A 213 44.31 24.76 20.96
C SER A 213 43.09 24.63 21.90
N LYS A 214 42.59 23.41 22.16
CA LYS A 214 41.37 23.17 22.97
C LYS A 214 41.62 23.00 24.47
N LYS A 215 42.87 22.97 24.93
CA LYS A 215 43.20 22.95 26.37
C LYS A 215 43.61 24.35 26.82
N ILE A 216 42.77 24.94 27.68
CA ILE A 216 42.98 26.05 28.65
C ILE A 216 41.94 27.17 28.49
N THR A 217 40.88 27.16 29.32
CA THR A 217 40.49 28.26 30.25
C THR A 217 39.21 27.88 31.05
N PRO A 218 39.09 28.25 32.34
CA PRO A 218 38.13 27.68 33.30
C PRO A 218 36.68 28.18 33.08
N ILE A 219 35.68 27.30 33.17
CA ILE A 219 34.25 27.64 33.09
C ILE A 219 33.88 28.51 34.30
N VAL A 220 33.47 29.76 34.06
CA VAL A 220 32.84 30.60 35.09
C VAL A 220 31.47 29.97 35.43
N PRO A 221 31.15 29.73 36.72
CA PRO A 221 29.84 29.19 37.11
C PRO A 221 28.70 30.04 36.57
N GLY A 222 27.63 29.39 36.09
CA GLY A 222 26.48 30.08 35.54
C GLY A 222 25.70 30.85 36.62
N THR A 223 25.44 32.13 36.39
CA THR A 223 24.67 33.00 37.29
C THR A 223 23.34 33.39 36.63
N THR A 224 22.28 33.56 37.42
CA THR A 224 21.00 34.01 36.87
C THR A 224 21.06 35.48 36.40
N ALA A 225 20.09 35.92 35.58
CA ALA A 225 20.06 37.29 35.04
C ALA A 225 19.97 38.38 36.13
N ASN A 226 19.34 38.09 37.26
CA ASN A 226 19.26 39.04 38.38
C ASN A 226 20.56 39.06 39.20
N GLU A 227 21.18 37.89 39.41
CA GLU A 227 22.47 37.78 40.11
C GLU A 227 23.61 38.41 39.33
N THR A 228 23.66 38.20 38.00
CA THR A 228 24.64 38.85 37.11
C THR A 228 24.56 40.38 37.23
N LEU A 229 23.35 40.95 37.18
CA LEU A 229 23.15 42.38 37.34
C LEU A 229 23.57 42.89 38.71
N ALA A 230 23.19 42.19 39.78
CA ALA A 230 23.56 42.55 41.15
C ALA A 230 25.09 42.53 41.33
N LEU A 231 25.75 41.47 40.86
CA LEU A 231 27.22 41.35 40.92
C LEU A 231 27.89 42.43 40.09
N ILE A 232 27.47 42.67 38.85
CA ILE A 232 28.09 43.71 38.02
C ILE A 232 27.93 45.10 38.69
N ASN A 233 26.77 45.43 39.24
CA ASN A 233 26.57 46.69 39.96
C ASN A 233 27.48 46.80 41.20
N GLN A 234 27.61 45.72 41.97
CA GLN A 234 28.51 45.69 43.12
C GLN A 234 29.97 45.99 42.71
N TYR A 235 30.47 45.36 41.64
CA TYR A 235 31.85 45.57 41.18
C TYR A 235 32.06 46.93 40.51
N ILE A 236 31.00 47.55 39.96
CA ILE A 236 31.04 48.96 39.51
C ILE A 236 31.23 49.89 40.72
N GLU A 237 30.50 49.65 41.82
CA GLU A 237 30.62 50.43 43.06
C GLU A 237 31.99 50.25 43.72
N GLU A 238 32.49 49.01 43.77
CA GLU A 238 33.81 48.67 44.34
C GLU A 238 34.99 49.05 43.42
N GLN A 239 34.73 49.44 42.17
CA GLN A 239 35.74 49.68 41.13
C GLN A 239 36.72 48.51 40.94
N SER A 240 36.22 47.29 41.11
CA SER A 240 37.00 46.06 41.09
C SER A 240 36.82 45.30 39.77
N SER A 241 37.85 44.57 39.35
CA SER A 241 37.80 43.77 38.11
C SER A 241 37.08 42.44 38.34
N LEU A 242 36.33 41.99 37.34
CA LEU A 242 35.60 40.73 37.37
C LEU A 242 35.85 39.90 36.10
N MET A 243 35.60 38.60 36.18
CA MET A 243 35.60 37.71 35.03
C MET A 243 34.18 37.41 34.58
N ILE A 244 33.91 37.58 33.28
CA ILE A 244 32.65 37.17 32.65
C ILE A 244 32.86 36.00 31.70
N SER A 245 31.86 35.13 31.59
CA SER A 245 31.70 34.22 30.47
C SER A 245 30.69 34.80 29.49
N TYR A 246 31.14 35.12 28.27
CA TYR A 246 30.36 35.82 27.24
C TYR A 246 30.16 34.96 26.00
N ALA A 247 28.90 34.82 25.58
CA ALA A 247 28.53 34.15 24.33
C ALA A 247 28.56 35.13 23.15
N ASP A 248 29.41 34.85 22.16
CA ASP A 248 29.51 35.63 20.93
C ASP A 248 28.33 35.38 19.98
N THR A 249 28.27 36.12 18.87
CA THR A 249 27.19 36.01 17.88
C THR A 249 27.23 34.70 17.07
N ASN A 250 28.36 33.98 17.09
CA ASN A 250 28.56 32.72 16.39
C ASN A 250 28.36 31.50 17.32
N GLY A 251 27.89 31.72 18.55
CA GLY A 251 27.63 30.68 19.55
C GLY A 251 28.88 30.20 20.30
N GLY A 252 30.04 30.83 20.08
CA GLY A 252 31.26 30.59 20.85
C GLY A 252 31.18 31.24 22.23
N VAL A 253 31.60 30.52 23.28
CA VAL A 253 31.67 31.05 24.65
C VAL A 253 33.13 31.38 24.96
N THR A 254 33.39 32.63 25.35
CA THR A 254 34.73 33.11 25.72
C THR A 254 34.70 33.71 27.13
N ASN A 255 35.77 33.53 27.90
CA ASN A 255 35.90 34.16 29.21
C ASN A 255 36.78 35.40 29.10
N ARG A 256 36.37 36.50 29.73
CA ARG A 256 37.09 37.78 29.69
C ARG A 256 37.16 38.40 31.07
N ILE A 257 38.33 38.96 31.40
CA ILE A 257 38.51 39.76 32.61
C ILE A 257 38.30 41.21 32.24
N ILE A 258 37.37 41.87 32.91
CA ILE A 258 36.92 43.22 32.58
C ILE A 258 36.85 44.09 33.83
N ALA A 259 37.11 45.38 33.67
CA ALA A 259 36.83 46.41 34.67
C ALA A 259 35.49 47.10 34.32
N PRO A 260 34.40 46.83 35.04
CA PRO A 260 33.08 47.35 34.70
C PRO A 260 32.99 48.85 35.03
N ILE A 261 32.34 49.64 34.17
CA ILE A 261 32.28 51.11 34.30
C ILE A 261 30.85 51.58 34.51
N SER A 262 29.93 51.15 33.64
CA SER A 262 28.52 51.54 33.74
C SER A 262 27.61 50.56 33.01
N ILE A 263 26.38 50.48 33.48
CA ILE A 263 25.30 49.78 32.80
C ILE A 263 24.32 50.80 32.24
N SER A 264 23.99 50.65 30.95
CA SER A 264 22.96 51.45 30.28
C SER A 264 22.18 50.56 29.32
N LEU A 265 20.85 50.64 29.36
CA LEU A 265 19.95 49.96 28.40
C LEU A 265 20.26 48.45 28.22
N GLY A 266 20.57 47.74 29.31
CA GLY A 266 20.89 46.31 29.29
C GLY A 266 22.26 45.95 28.70
N THR A 267 23.15 46.94 28.57
CA THR A 267 24.52 46.78 28.08
C THR A 267 25.50 47.26 29.14
N LEU A 268 26.48 46.42 29.46
CA LEU A 268 27.62 46.74 30.30
C LEU A 268 28.71 47.37 29.45
N THR A 269 29.12 48.59 29.79
CA THR A 269 30.37 49.17 29.27
C THR A 269 31.48 48.84 30.24
N ALA A 270 32.50 48.15 29.77
CA ALA A 270 33.64 47.74 30.59
C ALA A 270 34.93 47.80 29.79
N ARG A 271 36.04 48.04 30.49
CA ARG A 271 37.37 47.97 29.88
C ARG A 271 37.85 46.53 29.92
N ASP A 272 38.16 45.96 28.77
CA ASP A 272 38.71 44.61 28.69
C ASP A 272 40.20 44.64 29.01
N HIS A 273 40.66 43.80 29.94
CA HIS A 273 42.08 43.74 30.31
C HIS A 273 42.96 43.16 29.20
N VAL A 274 42.39 42.34 28.30
CA VAL A 274 43.16 41.71 27.22
C VAL A 274 43.45 42.71 26.11
N THR A 275 42.47 43.53 25.71
CA THR A 275 42.63 44.50 24.62
C THR A 275 42.94 45.91 25.11
N GLY A 276 42.67 46.20 26.38
CA GLY A 276 42.81 47.54 26.97
C GLY A 276 41.74 48.53 26.51
N GLU A 277 40.82 48.13 25.63
CA GLU A 277 39.80 48.98 25.02
C GLU A 277 38.47 48.95 25.79
N LEU A 278 37.71 50.03 25.65
CA LEU A 278 36.33 50.12 26.14
C LEU A 278 35.42 49.30 25.23
N THR A 279 34.87 48.22 25.78
CA THR A 279 34.03 47.28 25.05
C THR A 279 32.63 47.23 25.67
N GLN A 280 31.63 47.04 24.82
CA GLN A 280 30.23 46.90 25.24
C GLN A 280 29.81 45.42 25.24
N PHE A 281 29.32 44.95 26.38
CA PHE A 281 28.83 43.60 26.59
C PHE A 281 27.32 43.61 26.84
N ARG A 282 26.56 42.92 25.99
CA ARG A 282 25.11 42.73 26.24
C ARG A 282 24.90 41.80 27.43
N ILE A 283 24.20 42.28 28.45
CA ILE A 283 23.99 41.53 29.70
C ILE A 283 23.29 40.19 29.47
N PRO A 284 22.28 40.06 28.59
CA PRO A 284 21.64 38.77 28.29
C PRO A 284 22.57 37.71 27.68
N ARG A 285 23.79 38.07 27.30
CA ARG A 285 24.81 37.15 26.74
C ARG A 285 25.92 36.82 27.73
N ILE A 286 25.84 37.34 28.95
CA ILE A 286 26.74 37.00 30.04
C ILE A 286 26.16 35.78 30.75
N ASN A 287 26.83 34.65 30.60
CA ASN A 287 26.39 33.38 31.15
C ASN A 287 26.82 33.19 32.61
N GLY A 288 27.88 33.85 33.04
CA GLY A 288 28.45 33.72 34.37
C GLY A 288 29.33 34.92 34.73
N VAL A 289 29.31 35.30 36.00
CA VAL A 289 30.18 36.34 36.59
C VAL A 289 30.92 35.72 37.78
N ALA A 290 32.23 35.89 37.83
CA ALA A 290 33.06 35.50 38.97
C ALA A 290 34.04 36.62 39.32
N PRO A 291 34.56 36.66 40.56
CA PRO A 291 35.68 37.52 40.90
C PRO A 291 36.83 37.30 39.91
N ALA A 292 37.52 38.38 39.51
CA ALA A 292 38.75 38.21 38.77
C ALA A 292 39.74 37.38 39.62
N PRO A 293 40.48 36.42 39.03
CA PRO A 293 41.55 35.76 39.76
C PRO A 293 42.53 36.82 40.26
N ALA A 294 42.97 36.70 41.52
CA ALA A 294 43.98 37.60 42.08
C ALA A 294 45.26 37.54 41.23
N GLU A 295 45.87 38.70 40.95
CA GLU A 295 47.21 38.81 40.37
C GLU A 295 48.29 38.22 41.30
#